data_AF-A0A944Y723-F1
#
_entry.id   AF-A0A944Y723-F1
#
_cell.length_a   1.000
_cell.length_b   1.000
_cell.length_c   1.000
_cell.angle_alpha   90.00
_cell.angle_beta   90.00
_cell.angle_gamma   90.00
#
_symmetry.space_group_name_H-M   'P 1'
#
loop_
_entity.id
_entity.type
_entity.pdbx_description
1 polymer ?
#
loop_
_entity_poly.entity_id
_entity_poly.type
_entity_poly.pdbx_seq_one_letter_code
_entity_poly.pdbx_strand_id
1 'polypeptide(L)'
;MPNERIYIELKDKLWELNDRLIARIKPIGPIPARGVADRLCQKLSIQLSQSMAEISHLKLENESEINLPIVNWNLRKHTLTISNKNILIQSAKFVIIWFQVLLRGILFSSHTNSRKQTSLIYGIGQKWVAADNNYGGFISWAKEGPVKEVTNREQLVMSCFEKENEINIQEKGMELVISLNPLYQIPRIVGMRISERILFLFKHLKNFTSFINAAIREPILWTIPRDFCELALIEVLDQKNAFDNISFTQGNMGEVPVWAYYLPNKKHETHMFWYSTNGKFHRKDPELGECYDPFWFFNYVDRHWVWCAEEKDWIKGIIKEDLHDKIQYSVCKPIVFANIQTDFDFIPYDKNNIVLFDLPPRILDPRQIYFNRYNNFEMIEKFLNDITQSAEDVYKETGNKLKIFLKTKKEISSYQEKRYQPFIEKFKKEGIIEIVPFNISVLNLIQNCEVTIAVPYSAPCQIALQLGRTGVHYDPTGELVRSELESKEINFIQNQETLTDFFLNHYK
;
A
#
# COMPACT_ATOMS: atom_id res chain seq x y z
N MET A 1 7.94 -25.58 -0.41
CA MET A 1 7.81 -24.44 0.51
C MET A 1 9.17 -23.88 1.01
N PRO A 2 10.23 -23.72 0.19
CA PRO A 2 11.48 -23.08 0.66
C PRO A 2 11.35 -21.59 1.07
N ASN A 3 10.33 -20.90 0.55
CA ASN A 3 10.33 -19.43 0.55
C ASN A 3 9.94 -18.79 1.89
N GLU A 4 9.00 -19.36 2.65
CA GLU A 4 8.51 -18.77 3.90
C GLU A 4 9.63 -18.66 4.95
N ARG A 5 10.43 -19.73 5.10
CA ARG A 5 11.60 -19.72 5.99
C ARG A 5 12.65 -18.68 5.58
N ILE A 6 12.87 -18.49 4.27
CA ILE A 6 13.79 -17.47 3.75
C ILE A 6 13.34 -16.06 4.18
N TYR A 7 12.04 -15.75 4.17
CA TYR A 7 11.56 -14.44 4.62
C TYR A 7 11.81 -14.18 6.10
N ILE A 8 11.62 -15.20 6.96
CA ILE A 8 11.91 -15.11 8.40
C ILE A 8 13.41 -14.87 8.61
N GLU A 9 14.26 -15.67 7.95
CA GLU A 9 15.72 -15.50 8.04
C GLU A 9 16.18 -14.13 7.51
N LEU A 10 15.55 -13.62 6.44
CA LEU A 10 15.84 -12.28 5.91
C LEU A 10 15.40 -11.17 6.87
N LYS A 11 14.26 -11.33 7.56
CA LYS A 11 13.80 -10.38 8.59
C LYS A 11 14.85 -10.19 9.66
N ASP A 12 15.34 -11.28 10.25
CA ASP A 12 16.33 -11.22 11.33
C ASP A 12 17.64 -10.60 10.85
N LYS A 13 18.12 -11.01 9.67
CA LYS A 13 19.33 -10.44 9.07
C LYS A 13 19.19 -8.94 8.76
N LEU A 14 18.00 -8.48 8.37
CA LEU A 14 17.72 -7.06 8.13
C LEU A 14 17.74 -6.24 9.42
N TRP A 15 17.23 -6.78 10.53
CA TRP A 15 17.33 -6.13 11.84
C TRP A 15 18.76 -6.05 12.35
N GLU A 16 19.53 -7.13 12.22
CA GLU A 16 20.95 -7.14 12.57
C GLU A 16 21.77 -6.16 11.73
N LEU A 17 21.49 -6.08 10.42
CA LEU A 17 22.07 -5.08 9.54
C LEU A 17 21.71 -3.66 9.99
N ASN A 18 20.45 -3.42 10.34
CA ASN A 18 19.98 -2.13 10.81
C ASN A 18 20.76 -1.68 12.06
N ASP A 19 20.89 -2.55 13.07
CA ASP A 19 21.63 -2.24 14.30
C ASP A 19 23.11 -1.92 14.03
N ARG A 20 23.76 -2.65 13.11
CA ARG A 20 25.14 -2.34 12.70
C ARG A 20 25.25 -1.02 11.95
N LEU A 21 24.29 -0.69 11.10
CA LEU A 21 24.24 0.61 10.42
C LEU A 21 24.04 1.74 11.43
N ILE A 22 23.20 1.56 12.45
CA ILE A 22 23.01 2.53 13.54
C ILE A 22 24.33 2.81 14.27
N ALA A 23 25.08 1.76 14.59
CA ALA A 23 26.36 1.90 15.30
C ALA A 23 27.46 2.58 14.46
N ARG A 24 27.40 2.43 13.13
CA ARG A 24 28.44 2.92 12.20
C ARG A 24 28.14 4.31 11.65
N ILE A 25 26.90 4.58 11.24
CA ILE A 25 26.50 5.82 10.59
C ILE A 25 26.43 6.94 11.64
N LYS A 26 27.03 8.09 11.33
CA LYS A 26 26.87 9.31 12.13
C LYS A 26 25.60 10.05 11.72
N PRO A 27 24.97 10.84 12.61
CA PRO A 27 23.88 11.74 12.24
C PRO A 27 24.24 12.61 11.02
N ILE A 28 23.28 12.81 10.12
CA ILE A 28 23.46 13.58 8.89
C ILE A 28 22.54 14.79 8.94
N GLY A 29 23.13 15.97 9.20
CA GLY A 29 22.36 17.17 9.46
C GLY A 29 21.44 16.97 10.67
N PRO A 30 20.12 17.23 10.56
CA PRO A 30 19.17 17.01 11.65
C PRO A 30 18.73 15.54 11.81
N ILE A 31 19.04 14.65 10.86
CA ILE A 31 18.54 13.27 10.89
C ILE A 31 19.44 12.38 11.76
N PRO A 32 18.89 11.67 12.77
CA PRO A 32 19.64 10.72 13.59
C PRO A 32 20.12 9.52 12.77
N ALA A 33 21.22 8.89 13.21
CA ALA A 33 21.79 7.69 12.58
C ALA A 33 20.75 6.59 12.33
N ARG A 34 19.84 6.39 13.30
CA ARG A 34 18.74 5.43 13.20
C ARG A 34 17.81 5.68 12.02
N GLY A 35 17.41 6.93 11.79
CA GLY A 35 16.56 7.23 10.65
C GLY A 35 17.23 6.89 9.32
N VAL A 36 18.52 7.19 9.21
CA VAL A 36 19.30 6.84 8.02
C VAL A 36 19.37 5.32 7.84
N ALA A 37 19.67 4.57 8.90
CA ALA A 37 19.75 3.12 8.87
C ALA A 37 18.41 2.47 8.50
N ASP A 38 17.30 2.91 9.09
CA ASP A 38 15.95 2.42 8.80
C ASP A 38 15.59 2.64 7.33
N ARG A 39 15.87 3.84 6.81
CA ARG A 39 15.60 4.18 5.42
C ARG A 39 16.44 3.37 4.43
N LEU A 40 17.70 3.09 4.75
CA LEU A 40 18.54 2.19 3.96
C LEU A 40 18.00 0.76 3.97
N CYS A 41 17.62 0.23 5.13
CA CYS A 41 17.03 -1.11 5.24
C CYS A 41 15.68 -1.19 4.53
N GLN A 42 14.86 -0.14 4.54
CA GLN A 42 13.63 -0.06 3.75
C GLN A 42 13.94 -0.17 2.23
N LYS A 43 14.91 0.61 1.72
CA LYS A 43 15.33 0.53 0.32
C LYS A 43 15.89 -0.83 -0.07
N LEU A 44 16.61 -1.47 0.84
CA LEU A 44 17.12 -2.82 0.66
C LEU A 44 15.96 -3.82 0.61
N SER A 45 14.99 -3.69 1.50
CA SER A 45 13.83 -4.58 1.60
C SER A 45 12.98 -4.58 0.33
N ILE A 46 12.81 -3.42 -0.30
CA ILE A 46 12.14 -3.30 -1.60
C ILE A 46 12.90 -4.06 -2.69
N GLN A 47 14.23 -3.90 -2.74
CA GLN A 47 15.05 -4.61 -3.73
C GLN A 47 15.04 -6.12 -3.48
N LEU A 48 15.06 -6.55 -2.22
CA LEU A 48 14.92 -7.96 -1.85
C LEU A 48 13.58 -8.50 -2.35
N SER A 49 12.46 -7.82 -2.04
CA SER A 49 11.12 -8.19 -2.52
C SER A 49 11.09 -8.34 -4.05
N GLN A 50 11.69 -7.41 -4.79
CA GLN A 50 11.77 -7.47 -6.26
C GLN A 50 12.64 -8.62 -6.79
N SER A 51 13.68 -9.00 -6.06
CA SER A 51 14.62 -10.08 -6.40
C SER A 51 14.29 -11.42 -5.75
N MET A 52 13.17 -11.55 -5.02
CA MET A 52 12.84 -12.79 -4.29
C MET A 52 12.78 -14.02 -5.19
N ALA A 53 12.40 -13.85 -6.46
CA ALA A 53 12.41 -14.92 -7.43
C ALA A 53 13.79 -15.55 -7.62
N GLU A 54 14.84 -14.72 -7.63
CA GLU A 54 16.23 -15.14 -7.77
C GLU A 54 16.79 -15.66 -6.44
N ILE A 55 16.38 -15.04 -5.33
CA ILE A 55 16.89 -15.36 -3.98
C ILE A 55 16.29 -16.65 -3.42
N SER A 56 15.06 -17.01 -3.79
CA SER A 56 14.34 -18.14 -3.21
C SER A 56 14.99 -19.52 -3.37
N HIS A 57 15.89 -19.68 -4.35
CA HIS A 57 16.66 -20.92 -4.54
C HIS A 57 17.94 -20.97 -3.72
N LEU A 58 18.33 -19.85 -3.12
CA LEU A 58 19.55 -19.73 -2.35
C LEU A 58 19.37 -20.37 -0.98
N LYS A 59 20.32 -21.22 -0.58
CA LYS A 59 20.48 -21.58 0.83
C LYS A 59 21.24 -20.44 1.50
N LEU A 60 20.54 -19.56 2.21
CA LEU A 60 21.11 -18.36 2.84
C LEU A 60 22.31 -18.66 3.77
N GLU A 61 22.37 -19.87 4.34
CA GLU A 61 23.51 -20.33 5.16
C GLU A 61 24.81 -20.47 4.34
N ASN A 62 24.70 -20.84 3.07
CA ASN A 62 25.83 -21.08 2.19
C ASN A 62 26.24 -19.83 1.41
N GLU A 63 25.29 -18.94 1.13
CA GLU A 63 25.56 -17.70 0.41
C GLU A 63 26.24 -16.66 1.30
N SER A 64 27.35 -16.10 0.82
CA SER A 64 27.99 -14.97 1.49
C SER A 64 27.39 -13.63 1.04
N GLU A 65 26.81 -13.55 -0.15
CA GLU A 65 26.42 -12.29 -0.79
C GLU A 65 25.13 -12.40 -1.61
N ILE A 66 24.28 -11.37 -1.52
CA ILE A 66 23.12 -11.17 -2.40
C ILE A 66 23.41 -9.97 -3.29
N ASN A 67 23.44 -10.18 -4.61
CA ASN A 67 23.61 -9.11 -5.59
C ASN A 67 22.24 -8.56 -5.99
N LEU A 68 21.92 -7.33 -5.58
CA LEU A 68 20.68 -6.65 -5.94
C LEU A 68 20.98 -5.59 -7.02
N PRO A 69 19.95 -5.08 -7.73
CA PRO A 69 20.18 -4.19 -8.87
C PRO A 69 21.02 -2.95 -8.55
N ILE A 70 20.89 -2.40 -7.34
CA ILE A 70 21.63 -1.21 -6.92
C ILE A 70 22.74 -1.55 -5.91
N VAL A 71 22.48 -2.49 -5.01
CA VAL A 71 23.28 -2.76 -3.80
C VAL A 71 23.70 -4.22 -3.76
N ASN A 72 24.92 -4.50 -3.33
CA ASN A 72 25.33 -5.87 -2.97
C ASN A 72 25.34 -5.99 -1.44
N TRP A 73 24.67 -7.00 -0.91
CA TRP A 73 24.58 -7.26 0.52
C TRP A 73 25.39 -8.49 0.90
N ASN A 74 26.47 -8.31 1.66
CA ASN A 74 27.20 -9.41 2.26
C ASN A 74 26.49 -9.86 3.55
N LEU A 75 25.85 -11.02 3.51
CA LEU A 75 25.01 -11.55 4.59
C LEU A 75 25.82 -11.90 5.85
N ARG A 76 27.06 -12.37 5.70
CA ARG A 76 27.91 -12.78 6.83
C ARG A 76 28.50 -11.59 7.57
N LYS A 77 28.93 -10.57 6.81
CA LYS A 77 29.52 -9.35 7.38
C LYS A 77 28.45 -8.31 7.75
N HIS A 78 27.21 -8.50 7.29
CA HIS A 78 26.13 -7.51 7.36
C HIS A 78 26.59 -6.15 6.85
N THR A 79 27.19 -6.15 5.66
CA THR A 79 27.69 -4.93 5.01
C THR A 79 27.03 -4.75 3.66
N LEU A 80 26.65 -3.52 3.36
CA LEU A 80 26.15 -3.10 2.06
C LEU A 80 27.25 -2.43 1.26
N THR A 81 27.35 -2.76 -0.02
CA THR A 81 28.23 -2.09 -0.98
C THR A 81 27.44 -1.65 -2.21
N ILE A 82 27.91 -0.61 -2.87
CA ILE A 82 27.30 -0.07 -4.09
C ILE A 82 28.39 0.06 -5.15
N SER A 83 28.07 -0.29 -6.39
CA SER A 83 29.03 -0.20 -7.49
C SER A 83 29.34 1.26 -7.85
N ASN A 84 30.56 1.54 -8.33
CA ASN A 84 30.94 2.88 -8.78
C ASN A 84 30.02 3.43 -9.88
N LYS A 85 29.51 2.56 -10.76
CA LYS A 85 28.51 2.91 -11.77
C LYS A 85 27.23 3.42 -11.13
N ASN A 86 26.71 2.70 -10.14
CA ASN A 86 25.49 3.11 -9.44
C ASN A 86 25.71 4.38 -8.60
N ILE A 87 26.88 4.56 -7.99
CA ILE A 87 27.25 5.83 -7.33
C ILE A 87 27.14 6.98 -8.34
N LEU A 88 27.77 6.88 -9.52
CA LEU A 88 27.73 7.94 -10.52
C LEU A 88 26.29 8.28 -10.97
N ILE A 89 25.47 7.26 -11.23
CA ILE A 89 24.06 7.43 -11.64
C ILE A 89 23.27 8.14 -10.54
N GLN A 90 23.42 7.72 -9.29
CA GLN A 90 22.68 8.29 -8.17
C GLN A 90 23.18 9.69 -7.80
N SER A 91 24.47 9.97 -7.94
CA SER A 91 25.04 11.31 -7.77
C SER A 91 24.48 12.29 -8.80
N ALA A 92 24.34 11.88 -10.06
CA ALA A 92 23.70 12.70 -11.09
C ALA A 92 22.23 13.00 -10.73
N LYS A 93 21.48 11.97 -10.30
CA LYS A 93 20.09 12.14 -9.82
C LYS A 93 20.01 13.10 -8.63
N PHE A 94 20.93 12.97 -7.67
CA PHE A 94 21.01 13.85 -6.51
C PHE A 94 21.16 15.31 -6.94
N VAL A 95 22.11 15.62 -7.84
CA VAL A 95 22.32 16.98 -8.33
C VAL A 95 21.06 17.54 -8.99
N ILE A 96 20.40 16.77 -9.86
CA ILE A 96 19.15 17.19 -10.52
C ILE A 96 18.06 17.50 -9.49
N ILE A 97 17.81 16.58 -8.55
CA ILE A 97 16.78 16.74 -7.52
C ILE A 97 17.13 17.93 -6.61
N TRP A 98 18.40 18.08 -6.24
CA TRP A 98 18.87 19.17 -5.39
C TRP A 98 18.61 20.54 -6.03
N PHE A 99 18.91 20.69 -7.33
CA PHE A 99 18.61 21.90 -8.08
C PHE A 99 17.11 22.14 -8.23
N GLN A 100 16.32 21.09 -8.47
CA GLN A 100 14.87 21.21 -8.51
C GLN A 100 14.31 21.74 -7.19
N VAL A 101 14.72 21.19 -6.05
CA VAL A 101 14.28 21.66 -4.72
C VAL A 101 14.73 23.10 -4.48
N LEU A 102 15.98 23.44 -4.84
CA LEU A 102 16.50 24.81 -4.75
C LEU A 102 15.62 25.80 -5.52
N LEU A 103 15.35 25.52 -6.81
CA LEU A 103 14.53 26.38 -7.66
C LEU A 103 13.11 26.54 -7.10
N ARG A 104 12.50 25.45 -6.62
CA ARG A 104 11.15 25.50 -6.02
C ARG A 104 11.14 26.31 -4.72
N GLY A 105 12.21 26.24 -3.92
CA GLY A 105 12.33 27.04 -2.71
C GLY A 105 12.59 28.53 -2.96
N ILE A 106 13.23 28.90 -4.08
CA ILE A 106 13.53 30.30 -4.40
C ILE A 106 12.42 30.98 -5.21
N LEU A 107 11.91 30.32 -6.25
CA LEU A 107 11.12 30.98 -7.30
C LEU A 107 9.70 31.38 -6.85
N PHE A 108 9.12 30.69 -5.86
CA PHE A 108 7.70 30.89 -5.53
C PHE A 108 7.48 31.95 -4.47
N SER A 109 7.25 33.21 -4.91
CA SER A 109 6.83 34.33 -4.05
C SER A 109 5.33 34.44 -4.07
N SER A 110 4.69 33.97 -3.00
CA SER A 110 3.32 34.32 -2.70
C SER A 110 3.28 35.16 -1.42
N HIS A 111 2.41 36.17 -1.42
CA HIS A 111 2.07 37.01 -0.27
C HIS A 111 0.69 36.64 0.31
N THR A 112 0.19 35.42 0.07
CA THR A 112 -1.09 34.99 0.61
C THR A 112 -1.00 34.86 2.14
N ASN A 113 -1.68 35.76 2.85
CA ASN A 113 -1.69 35.79 4.33
C ASN A 113 -2.73 34.82 4.93
N SER A 114 -3.63 34.22 4.15
CA SER A 114 -4.61 33.28 4.66
C SER A 114 -4.02 31.88 4.75
N ARG A 115 -3.77 31.40 5.98
CA ARG A 115 -3.46 29.99 6.23
C ARG A 115 -4.71 29.16 5.92
N LYS A 116 -4.62 28.28 4.93
CA LYS A 116 -5.58 27.20 4.74
C LYS A 116 -5.16 25.97 5.55
N GLN A 117 -6.11 25.14 5.95
CA GLN A 117 -5.79 23.81 6.47
C GLN A 117 -5.34 22.91 5.32
N THR A 118 -4.05 22.60 5.26
CA THR A 118 -3.43 21.88 4.14
C THR A 118 -2.98 20.49 4.59
N SER A 119 -3.36 19.45 3.85
CA SER A 119 -2.83 18.10 4.05
C SER A 119 -2.17 17.57 2.78
N LEU A 120 -1.06 16.83 2.97
CA LEU A 120 -0.36 16.14 1.89
C LEU A 120 -0.77 14.67 1.85
N ILE A 121 -0.96 14.10 0.65
CA ILE A 121 -1.25 12.67 0.51
C ILE A 121 -0.35 12.03 -0.56
N TYR A 122 0.36 10.98 -0.20
CA TYR A 122 1.27 10.25 -1.07
C TYR A 122 0.75 8.85 -1.35
N GLY A 123 0.88 8.39 -2.61
CA GLY A 123 0.65 6.99 -2.95
C GLY A 123 -0.71 6.60 -3.49
N ILE A 124 -1.55 7.55 -3.92
CA ILE A 124 -2.84 7.20 -4.51
C ILE A 124 -2.67 7.03 -6.03
N GLY A 125 -3.09 5.87 -6.55
CA GLY A 125 -3.09 5.62 -8.00
C GLY A 125 -4.21 6.37 -8.72
N GLN A 126 -3.98 6.80 -9.97
CA GLN A 126 -4.93 7.62 -10.73
C GLN A 126 -6.30 6.99 -10.86
N LYS A 127 -6.36 5.68 -11.08
CA LYS A 127 -7.61 4.91 -11.17
C LYS A 127 -8.53 5.06 -9.96
N TRP A 128 -8.00 5.43 -8.79
CA TRP A 128 -8.80 5.67 -7.60
C TRP A 128 -9.31 7.10 -7.55
N VAL A 129 -8.45 8.06 -7.95
CA VAL A 129 -8.78 9.48 -7.88
C VAL A 129 -9.75 9.87 -9.00
N ALA A 130 -9.55 9.34 -10.21
CA ALA A 130 -10.28 9.70 -11.42
C ALA A 130 -11.15 8.55 -11.96
N ALA A 131 -11.68 7.70 -11.07
CA ALA A 131 -12.49 6.54 -11.45
C ALA A 131 -13.73 6.92 -12.28
N ASP A 132 -14.27 8.11 -12.01
CA ASP A 132 -15.45 8.71 -12.64
C ASP A 132 -15.08 9.75 -13.71
N ASN A 133 -13.79 9.86 -14.09
CA ASN A 133 -13.22 10.91 -14.93
C ASN A 133 -13.40 12.35 -14.42
N ASN A 134 -13.99 12.57 -13.24
CA ASN A 134 -14.31 13.91 -12.70
C ASN A 134 -13.84 14.12 -11.26
N TYR A 135 -13.16 13.15 -10.65
CA TYR A 135 -12.66 13.23 -9.28
C TYR A 135 -13.72 13.35 -8.19
N GLY A 136 -15.00 13.30 -8.56
CA GLY A 136 -16.13 13.51 -7.66
C GLY A 136 -16.15 12.46 -6.55
N GLY A 137 -15.94 11.19 -6.90
CA GLY A 137 -15.85 10.09 -5.93
C GLY A 137 -14.75 10.31 -4.88
N PHE A 138 -13.56 10.74 -5.30
CA PHE A 138 -12.46 11.02 -4.38
C PHE A 138 -12.71 12.28 -3.55
N ILE A 139 -13.20 13.36 -4.17
CA ILE A 139 -13.51 14.61 -3.48
C ILE A 139 -14.58 14.38 -2.41
N SER A 140 -15.60 13.59 -2.73
CA SER A 140 -16.64 13.19 -1.79
C SER A 140 -16.05 12.38 -0.63
N TRP A 141 -15.18 11.40 -0.92
CA TRP A 141 -14.44 10.67 0.12
C TRP A 141 -13.53 11.59 0.95
N ALA A 142 -12.88 12.57 0.33
CA ALA A 142 -12.04 13.54 1.03
C ALA A 142 -12.85 14.52 1.90
N LYS A 143 -14.17 14.62 1.73
CA LYS A 143 -15.04 15.40 2.61
C LYS A 143 -15.60 14.55 3.74
N GLU A 144 -15.99 13.31 3.46
CA GLU A 144 -16.84 12.50 4.36
C GLU A 144 -16.22 11.18 4.81
N GLY A 145 -15.05 10.83 4.27
CA GLY A 145 -14.32 9.61 4.56
C GLY A 145 -13.94 9.44 6.04
N PRO A 146 -13.51 8.23 6.42
CA PRO A 146 -13.40 7.83 7.82
C PRO A 146 -12.20 8.41 8.57
N VAL A 147 -11.29 9.13 7.90
CA VAL A 147 -10.03 9.62 8.47
C VAL A 147 -10.02 11.15 8.50
N LYS A 148 -10.27 11.73 9.69
CA LYS A 148 -10.44 13.19 9.93
C LYS A 148 -9.20 14.03 9.63
N GLU A 149 -8.05 13.38 9.56
CA GLU A 149 -6.75 13.97 9.30
C GLU A 149 -6.65 14.40 7.84
N VAL A 150 -7.37 13.71 6.95
CA VAL A 150 -7.53 14.08 5.54
C VAL A 150 -8.89 14.65 5.23
N THR A 151 -9.93 14.30 6.00
CA THR A 151 -11.27 14.83 5.73
C THR A 151 -11.53 16.20 6.32
N ASN A 152 -12.47 16.93 5.72
CA ASN A 152 -12.80 18.31 6.09
C ASN A 152 -11.64 19.31 5.99
N ARG A 153 -10.71 19.09 5.05
CA ARG A 153 -9.61 20.02 4.78
C ARG A 153 -10.02 21.03 3.72
N GLU A 154 -9.61 22.27 3.92
CA GLU A 154 -9.79 23.34 2.93
C GLU A 154 -8.89 23.11 1.72
N GLN A 155 -7.77 22.40 1.90
CA GLN A 155 -6.83 22.12 0.84
C GLN A 155 -6.16 20.75 0.98
N LEU A 156 -6.14 20.02 -0.13
CA LEU A 156 -5.44 18.74 -0.26
C LEU A 156 -4.46 18.81 -1.42
N VAL A 157 -3.22 18.40 -1.16
CA VAL A 157 -2.20 18.28 -2.20
C VAL A 157 -1.72 16.84 -2.25
N MET A 158 -1.94 16.16 -3.37
CA MET A 158 -1.75 14.71 -3.45
C MET A 158 -0.90 14.26 -4.63
N SER A 159 -0.21 13.13 -4.44
CA SER A 159 0.56 12.48 -5.48
C SER A 159 -0.29 11.49 -6.25
N CYS A 160 -0.13 11.48 -7.57
CA CYS A 160 -0.75 10.52 -8.48
C CYS A 160 0.29 10.03 -9.48
N PHE A 161 0.71 8.76 -9.38
CA PHE A 161 1.87 8.22 -10.11
C PHE A 161 1.76 8.23 -11.64
N GLU A 162 0.54 8.22 -12.18
CA GLU A 162 0.28 8.03 -13.61
C GLU A 162 0.07 9.36 -14.38
N LYS A 163 0.00 10.50 -13.67
CA LYS A 163 -0.21 11.81 -14.31
C LYS A 163 1.08 12.62 -14.41
N GLU A 164 1.40 13.03 -15.63
CA GLU A 164 2.55 13.90 -15.90
C GLU A 164 2.26 15.37 -15.59
N ASN A 165 1.00 15.79 -15.76
CA ASN A 165 0.60 17.19 -15.59
C ASN A 165 -0.04 17.44 -14.23
N GLU A 166 0.24 18.64 -13.71
CA GLU A 166 -0.39 19.16 -12.51
C GLU A 166 -1.86 19.51 -12.78
N ILE A 167 -2.74 19.19 -11.83
CA ILE A 167 -4.17 19.49 -11.93
C ILE A 167 -4.60 20.20 -10.66
N ASN A 168 -5.30 21.33 -10.81
CA ASN A 168 -5.93 22.05 -9.72
C ASN A 168 -7.45 21.99 -9.92
N ILE A 169 -8.16 21.45 -8.93
CA ILE A 169 -9.61 21.35 -8.91
C ILE A 169 -10.11 22.18 -7.73
N GLN A 170 -11.01 23.11 -8.03
CA GLN A 170 -11.70 23.92 -7.02
C GLN A 170 -13.10 23.38 -6.87
N GLU A 171 -13.40 22.80 -5.71
CA GLU A 171 -14.73 22.35 -5.35
C GLU A 171 -15.23 23.19 -4.16
N LYS A 172 -16.54 23.33 -3.96
CA LYS A 172 -17.09 24.17 -2.89
C LYS A 172 -16.50 23.75 -1.52
N GLY A 173 -15.69 24.63 -0.95
CA GLY A 173 -15.01 24.45 0.34
C GLY A 173 -13.71 23.64 0.32
N MET A 174 -13.21 23.20 -0.83
CA MET A 174 -11.99 22.40 -0.93
C MET A 174 -11.21 22.66 -2.21
N GLU A 175 -9.91 22.90 -2.07
CA GLU A 175 -8.94 22.94 -3.18
C GLU A 175 -8.17 21.62 -3.25
N LEU A 176 -8.22 20.94 -4.39
CA LEU A 176 -7.47 19.71 -4.64
C LEU A 176 -6.37 19.97 -5.68
N VAL A 177 -5.12 19.79 -5.28
CA VAL A 177 -3.94 19.90 -6.15
C VAL A 177 -3.33 18.51 -6.34
N ILE A 178 -3.26 18.04 -7.57
CA ILE A 178 -2.64 16.76 -7.92
C ILE A 178 -1.28 17.02 -8.57
N SER A 179 -0.21 16.47 -7.99
CA SER A 179 1.15 16.64 -8.50
C SER A 179 2.02 15.44 -8.17
N LEU A 180 2.94 15.07 -9.06
CA LEU A 180 3.92 13.99 -8.80
C LEU A 180 4.72 14.20 -7.50
N ASN A 181 4.95 15.44 -7.10
CA ASN A 181 5.68 15.80 -5.88
C ASN A 181 4.88 16.82 -5.05
N PRO A 182 3.95 16.37 -4.18
CA PRO A 182 3.09 17.25 -3.38
C PRO A 182 3.86 18.32 -2.59
N LEU A 183 4.97 17.93 -1.95
CA LEU A 183 5.84 18.84 -1.19
C LEU A 183 6.33 20.04 -2.03
N TYR A 184 6.57 19.86 -3.33
CA TYR A 184 7.12 20.90 -4.20
C TYR A 184 6.08 21.96 -4.58
N GLN A 185 4.80 21.67 -4.36
CA GLN A 185 3.71 22.61 -4.60
C GLN A 185 3.47 23.54 -3.41
N ILE A 186 3.87 23.13 -2.19
CA ILE A 186 3.61 23.88 -0.97
C ILE A 186 4.20 25.30 -1.01
N PRO A 187 5.45 25.53 -1.47
CA PRO A 187 5.98 26.90 -1.60
C PRO A 187 5.16 27.81 -2.50
N ARG A 188 4.56 27.26 -3.56
CA ARG A 188 3.69 28.01 -4.47
C ARG A 188 2.36 28.36 -3.80
N ILE A 189 1.81 27.41 -3.06
CA ILE A 189 0.50 27.51 -2.44
C ILE A 189 0.51 28.41 -1.20
N VAL A 190 1.42 28.13 -0.26
CA VAL A 190 1.49 28.81 1.04
C VAL A 190 2.38 30.05 0.99
N GLY A 191 3.30 30.11 0.02
CA GLY A 191 4.31 31.16 -0.06
C GLY A 191 5.41 31.02 0.98
N MET A 192 6.56 31.60 0.68
CA MET A 192 7.65 31.76 1.64
C MET A 192 8.13 33.21 1.67
N ARG A 193 8.21 33.76 2.89
CA ARG A 193 8.79 35.07 3.16
C ARG A 193 10.28 35.06 2.81
N ILE A 194 10.84 36.25 2.56
CA ILE A 194 12.27 36.39 2.23
C ILE A 194 13.16 35.77 3.32
N SER A 195 12.85 35.99 4.60
CA SER A 195 13.58 35.40 5.73
C SER A 195 13.53 33.86 5.73
N GLU A 196 12.35 33.28 5.42
CA GLU A 196 12.15 31.83 5.34
C GLU A 196 12.95 31.23 4.16
N ARG A 197 13.05 31.94 3.04
CA ARG A 197 13.89 31.52 1.90
C ARG A 197 15.37 31.58 2.21
N ILE A 198 15.82 32.64 2.87
CA ILE A 198 17.21 32.76 3.30
C ILE A 198 17.55 31.60 4.24
N LEU A 199 16.68 31.30 5.21
CA LEU A 199 16.82 30.14 6.09
C LEU A 199 16.85 28.82 5.31
N PHE A 200 15.94 28.64 4.36
CA PHE A 200 15.91 27.50 3.46
C PHE A 200 17.25 27.33 2.73
N LEU A 201 17.78 28.39 2.12
CA LEU A 201 19.06 28.36 1.40
C LEU A 201 20.20 27.91 2.29
N PHE A 202 20.32 28.48 3.48
CA PHE A 202 21.34 28.07 4.46
C PHE A 202 21.21 26.60 4.84
N LYS A 203 19.99 26.15 5.15
CA LYS A 203 19.72 24.74 5.47
C LYS A 203 20.02 23.82 4.27
N HIS A 204 19.66 24.22 3.06
CA HIS A 204 19.84 23.44 1.84
C HIS A 204 21.31 23.24 1.48
N LEU A 205 22.13 24.28 1.64
CA LEU A 205 23.59 24.22 1.51
C LEU A 205 24.24 23.39 2.62
N LYS A 206 23.79 23.55 3.86
CA LYS A 206 24.27 22.75 5.00
C LYS A 206 23.94 21.26 4.83
N ASN A 207 22.73 20.93 4.38
CA ASN A 207 22.31 19.55 4.15
C ASN A 207 23.07 18.94 2.97
N PHE A 208 23.30 19.70 1.89
CA PHE A 208 24.16 19.27 0.77
C PHE A 208 25.56 18.87 1.25
N THR A 209 26.26 19.78 1.92
CA THR A 209 27.62 19.54 2.41
C THR A 209 27.68 18.38 3.42
N SER A 210 26.71 18.31 4.33
CA SER A 210 26.60 17.22 5.30
C SER A 210 26.39 15.86 4.62
N PHE A 211 25.49 15.81 3.63
CA PHE A 211 25.21 14.60 2.87
C PHE A 211 26.41 14.16 2.03
N ILE A 212 27.06 15.06 1.29
CA ILE A 212 28.26 14.72 0.49
C ILE A 212 29.35 14.16 1.41
N ASN A 213 29.63 14.82 2.53
CA ASN A 213 30.63 14.35 3.49
C ASN A 213 30.29 12.97 4.07
N ALA A 214 29.01 12.72 4.34
CA ALA A 214 28.55 11.41 4.81
C ALA A 214 28.67 10.36 3.70
N ALA A 215 28.22 10.65 2.48
CA ALA A 215 28.21 9.75 1.34
C ALA A 215 29.61 9.38 0.83
N ILE A 216 30.62 10.24 1.04
CA ILE A 216 32.03 9.89 0.80
C ILE A 216 32.50 8.81 1.78
N ARG A 217 32.09 8.89 3.05
CA ARG A 217 32.47 7.90 4.08
C ARG A 217 31.65 6.63 3.98
N GLU A 218 30.39 6.77 3.61
CA GLU A 218 29.39 5.71 3.54
C GLU A 218 28.72 5.74 2.15
N PRO A 219 29.36 5.17 1.11
CA PRO A 219 28.86 5.24 -0.27
C PRO A 219 27.43 4.72 -0.46
N ILE A 220 26.97 3.83 0.41
CA ILE A 220 25.60 3.32 0.36
C ILE A 220 24.53 4.42 0.51
N LEU A 221 24.86 5.57 1.10
CA LEU A 221 23.93 6.70 1.23
C LEU A 221 23.47 7.28 -0.11
N TRP A 222 24.21 7.01 -1.20
CA TRP A 222 23.77 7.33 -2.56
C TRP A 222 22.50 6.60 -2.99
N THR A 223 21.97 5.63 -2.24
CA THR A 223 20.67 5.02 -2.56
C THR A 223 19.46 5.80 -2.06
N ILE A 224 19.67 6.82 -1.20
CA ILE A 224 18.62 7.64 -0.61
C ILE A 224 18.85 9.16 -0.79
N PRO A 225 19.27 9.63 -1.99
CA PRO A 225 19.68 11.02 -2.19
C PRO A 225 18.52 12.01 -2.04
N ARG A 226 17.32 11.60 -2.45
CA ARG A 226 16.11 12.43 -2.43
C ARG A 226 15.77 12.93 -1.03
N ASP A 227 15.84 12.03 -0.05
CA ASP A 227 15.52 12.28 1.35
C ASP A 227 16.28 13.49 1.92
N PHE A 228 17.54 13.69 1.50
CA PHE A 228 18.38 14.81 1.96
C PHE A 228 18.24 16.07 1.11
N CYS A 229 17.85 15.95 -0.17
CA CYS A 229 17.51 17.11 -1.00
C CYS A 229 16.26 17.82 -0.47
N GLU A 230 15.25 17.06 -0.04
CA GLU A 230 13.96 17.61 0.42
C GLU A 230 14.00 18.14 1.85
N LEU A 231 15.01 17.75 2.64
CA LEU A 231 15.08 17.97 4.08
C LEU A 231 15.00 19.45 4.48
N ALA A 232 15.74 20.32 3.79
CA ALA A 232 15.73 21.75 4.10
C ALA A 232 14.35 22.37 3.83
N LEU A 233 13.68 21.91 2.77
CA LEU A 233 12.37 22.40 2.38
C LEU A 233 11.32 21.99 3.41
N ILE A 234 11.25 20.70 3.76
CA ILE A 234 10.29 20.22 4.76
C ILE A 234 10.52 20.87 6.12
N GLU A 235 11.77 21.06 6.56
CA GLU A 235 12.08 21.74 7.81
C GLU A 235 11.52 23.17 7.88
N VAL A 236 11.69 23.97 6.82
CA VAL A 236 11.20 25.36 6.79
C VAL A 236 9.68 25.42 6.71
N LEU A 237 9.08 24.54 5.90
CA LEU A 237 7.63 24.45 5.77
C LEU A 237 6.95 23.96 7.05
N ASP A 238 7.54 22.99 7.74
CA ASP A 238 7.06 22.51 9.03
C ASP A 238 7.17 23.60 10.11
N GLN A 239 8.30 24.33 10.17
CA GLN A 239 8.46 25.45 11.09
C GLN A 239 7.38 26.53 10.90
N LYS A 240 6.94 26.73 9.66
CA LYS A 240 5.85 27.64 9.26
C LYS A 240 4.46 27.09 9.56
N ASN A 241 4.33 25.80 9.90
CA ASN A 241 3.04 25.07 9.94
C ASN A 241 2.32 25.13 8.58
N ALA A 242 3.05 24.90 7.49
CA ALA A 242 2.52 24.97 6.12
C ALA A 242 1.55 23.82 5.77
N PHE A 243 1.52 22.76 6.57
CA PHE A 243 0.60 21.64 6.49
C PHE A 243 0.30 21.15 7.90
N ASP A 244 -0.87 20.57 8.09
CA ASP A 244 -1.28 19.98 9.37
C ASP A 244 -0.88 18.50 9.43
N ASN A 245 -1.08 17.77 8.32
CA ASN A 245 -0.87 16.33 8.23
C ASN A 245 -0.18 15.94 6.93
N ILE A 246 0.63 14.87 6.98
CA ILE A 246 1.20 14.22 5.81
C ILE A 246 0.86 12.74 5.84
N SER A 247 0.09 12.28 4.84
CA SER A 247 -0.38 10.91 4.75
C SER A 247 0.33 10.16 3.65
N PHE A 248 0.73 8.93 3.94
CA PHE A 248 1.22 7.95 2.99
C PHE A 248 0.18 6.84 2.86
N THR A 249 0.21 6.13 1.75
CA THR A 249 -0.61 4.93 1.56
C THR A 249 0.27 3.71 1.32
N GLN A 250 -0.33 2.52 1.38
CA GLN A 250 0.35 1.28 0.96
C GLN A 250 0.97 1.34 -0.44
N GLY A 251 0.46 2.18 -1.34
CA GLY A 251 1.03 2.38 -2.67
C GLY A 251 2.38 3.08 -2.66
N ASN A 252 2.76 3.73 -1.56
CA ASN A 252 3.99 4.52 -1.42
C ASN A 252 4.87 4.09 -0.24
N MET A 253 4.65 2.93 0.38
CA MET A 253 5.47 2.45 1.50
C MET A 253 6.97 2.43 1.17
N GLY A 254 7.33 1.97 -0.03
CA GLY A 254 8.73 1.97 -0.46
C GLY A 254 9.40 3.36 -0.61
N GLU A 255 8.60 4.42 -0.56
CA GLU A 255 9.02 5.81 -0.76
C GLU A 255 8.68 6.71 0.43
N VAL A 256 8.42 6.15 1.62
CA VAL A 256 8.32 6.95 2.85
C VAL A 256 9.70 7.55 3.13
N PRO A 257 9.85 8.88 3.13
CA PRO A 257 11.14 9.52 3.30
C PRO A 257 11.57 9.52 4.76
N VAL A 258 12.88 9.57 5.01
CA VAL A 258 13.45 9.54 6.38
C VAL A 258 12.88 10.63 7.29
N TRP A 259 12.59 11.80 6.73
CA TRP A 259 12.05 12.94 7.47
C TRP A 259 10.60 12.71 7.92
N ALA A 260 9.87 11.73 7.38
CA ALA A 260 8.48 11.49 7.77
C ALA A 260 8.34 11.14 9.27
N TYR A 261 9.30 10.38 9.81
CA TYR A 261 9.31 10.00 11.22
C TYR A 261 10.42 10.68 12.01
N TYR A 262 11.59 10.90 11.39
CA TYR A 262 12.80 11.33 12.11
C TYR A 262 13.10 12.84 12.03
N LEU A 263 12.17 13.67 11.57
CA LEU A 263 12.34 15.13 11.58
C LEU A 263 12.32 15.67 13.04
N PRO A 264 13.38 16.34 13.50
CA PRO A 264 13.40 16.89 14.86
C PRO A 264 12.41 18.04 15.03
N ASN A 265 11.76 18.11 16.19
CA ASN A 265 10.78 19.17 16.53
C ASN A 265 9.65 19.31 15.50
N LYS A 266 9.28 18.19 14.88
CA LYS A 266 8.20 18.10 13.90
C LYS A 266 6.90 18.67 14.48
N LYS A 267 6.22 19.54 13.72
CA LYS A 267 4.93 20.16 14.10
C LYS A 267 3.72 19.53 13.43
N HIS A 268 3.92 18.75 12.37
CA HIS A 268 2.89 17.95 11.71
C HIS A 268 2.86 16.51 12.23
N GLU A 269 1.72 15.83 12.01
CA GLU A 269 1.62 14.39 12.19
C GLU A 269 1.78 13.68 10.82
N THR A 270 2.44 12.52 10.83
CA THR A 270 2.54 11.63 9.68
C THR A 270 1.66 10.41 9.85
N HIS A 271 0.99 10.03 8.76
CA HIS A 271 0.02 8.93 8.77
C HIS A 271 0.33 7.90 7.70
N MET A 272 0.00 6.64 7.95
CA MET A 272 -0.01 5.57 6.97
C MET A 272 -1.42 5.00 6.85
N PHE A 273 -1.99 5.08 5.64
CA PHE A 273 -3.30 4.54 5.30
C PHE A 273 -3.17 3.15 4.70
N TRP A 274 -3.66 2.17 5.44
CA TRP A 274 -3.78 0.80 4.98
C TRP A 274 -5.12 0.68 4.28
N TYR A 275 -5.10 0.76 2.94
CA TYR A 275 -6.32 0.74 2.10
C TYR A 275 -6.63 -0.65 1.54
N SER A 276 -5.96 -1.69 2.05
CA SER A 276 -6.12 -3.05 1.61
C SER A 276 -5.48 -4.01 2.62
N THR A 277 -6.11 -5.15 2.85
CA THR A 277 -5.57 -6.23 3.69
C THR A 277 -4.67 -7.22 2.95
N ASN A 278 -4.39 -6.99 1.65
CA ASN A 278 -3.64 -7.90 0.77
C ASN A 278 -2.13 -7.98 1.08
N GLY A 279 -1.66 -7.43 2.20
CA GLY A 279 -0.25 -7.50 2.60
C GLY A 279 0.15 -8.82 3.25
N LYS A 280 -0.84 -9.67 3.56
CA LYS A 280 -0.66 -10.96 4.25
C LYS A 280 -0.39 -12.06 3.24
N PHE A 281 0.59 -12.92 3.52
CA PHE A 281 0.87 -14.10 2.70
C PHE A 281 -0.19 -15.18 2.89
N HIS A 282 -0.48 -15.91 1.81
CA HIS A 282 -1.27 -17.14 1.84
C HIS A 282 -0.47 -18.25 2.53
N ARG A 283 -0.70 -18.43 3.83
CA ARG A 283 -0.01 -19.45 4.67
C ARG A 283 -0.53 -20.85 4.38
N LYS A 284 0.37 -21.80 4.12
CA LYS A 284 0.05 -23.24 4.04
C LYS A 284 0.51 -24.05 5.25
N ASP A 285 1.57 -23.58 5.93
CA ASP A 285 2.16 -24.26 7.07
C ASP A 285 1.95 -23.42 8.34
N PRO A 286 1.19 -23.90 9.34
CA PRO A 286 1.00 -23.17 10.59
C PRO A 286 2.27 -23.09 11.44
N GLU A 287 3.22 -24.03 11.30
CA GLU A 287 4.41 -24.13 12.14
C GLU A 287 5.46 -23.05 11.82
N LEU A 288 5.44 -22.51 10.59
CA LEU A 288 6.38 -21.46 10.17
C LEU A 288 6.06 -20.08 10.75
N GLY A 289 4.98 -19.93 11.52
CA GLY A 289 4.58 -18.64 12.08
C GLY A 289 4.15 -17.64 11.01
N GLU A 290 4.21 -16.34 11.32
CA GLU A 290 3.88 -15.30 10.36
C GLU A 290 5.07 -14.95 9.45
N CYS A 291 4.84 -15.12 8.16
CA CYS A 291 5.75 -14.64 7.12
C CYS A 291 5.43 -13.18 6.77
N TYR A 292 6.45 -12.36 6.61
CA TYR A 292 6.31 -10.95 6.26
C TYR A 292 7.18 -10.64 5.05
N ASP A 293 6.62 -9.93 4.07
CA ASP A 293 7.45 -9.41 2.98
C ASP A 293 8.33 -8.31 3.59
N PRO A 294 9.66 -8.36 3.41
CA PRO A 294 10.55 -7.29 3.84
C PRO A 294 10.05 -5.90 3.46
N PHE A 295 9.33 -5.77 2.35
CA PHE A 295 8.69 -4.54 1.88
C PHE A 295 7.86 -3.82 2.96
N TRP A 296 7.30 -4.55 3.93
CA TRP A 296 6.48 -3.99 5.00
C TRP A 296 7.30 -3.41 6.17
N PHE A 297 8.59 -3.77 6.30
CA PHE A 297 9.44 -3.28 7.38
C PHE A 297 9.85 -1.82 7.21
N PHE A 298 10.23 -1.18 8.31
CA PHE A 298 10.79 0.18 8.34
C PHE A 298 9.85 1.28 7.80
N ASN A 299 8.55 0.99 7.67
CA ASN A 299 7.52 1.96 7.30
C ASN A 299 7.04 2.76 8.52
N TYR A 300 7.93 3.55 9.09
CA TYR A 300 7.63 4.32 10.31
C TYR A 300 6.95 5.66 9.98
N VAL A 301 5.85 5.91 10.66
CA VAL A 301 5.07 7.15 10.70
C VAL A 301 4.54 7.34 12.12
N ASP A 302 3.95 8.49 12.43
CA ASP A 302 3.39 8.70 13.78
C ASP A 302 2.13 7.87 14.02
N ARG A 303 1.31 7.63 12.98
CA ARG A 303 0.04 6.91 13.10
C ARG A 303 -0.30 6.00 11.93
N HIS A 304 -0.70 4.77 12.22
CA HIS A 304 -1.26 3.82 11.25
C HIS A 304 -2.79 3.76 11.34
N TRP A 305 -3.45 3.81 10.19
CA TRP A 305 -4.91 3.67 10.04
C TRP A 305 -5.25 2.33 9.38
N VAL A 306 -5.92 1.45 10.12
CA VAL A 306 -6.22 0.06 9.72
C VAL A 306 -7.71 -0.24 9.81
N TRP A 307 -8.15 -1.36 9.25
CA TRP A 307 -9.58 -1.68 9.16
C TRP A 307 -10.11 -2.50 10.33
N CYS A 308 -9.25 -3.27 11.01
CA CYS A 308 -9.63 -4.09 12.15
C CYS A 308 -8.50 -4.18 13.20
N ALA A 309 -8.82 -4.71 14.38
CA ALA A 309 -7.87 -4.86 15.47
C ALA A 309 -6.73 -5.82 15.11
N GLU A 310 -7.06 -6.89 14.39
CA GLU A 310 -6.10 -7.90 13.98
C GLU A 310 -5.08 -7.37 12.95
N GLU A 311 -5.50 -6.46 12.06
CA GLU A 311 -4.57 -5.76 11.17
C GLU A 311 -3.64 -4.82 11.96
N LYS A 312 -4.16 -4.14 13.00
CA LYS A 312 -3.32 -3.35 13.91
C LYS A 312 -2.25 -4.23 14.57
N ASP A 313 -2.62 -5.40 15.08
CA ASP A 313 -1.69 -6.30 15.75
C ASP A 313 -0.62 -6.83 14.78
N TRP A 314 -1.02 -7.16 13.54
CA TRP A 314 -0.09 -7.52 12.47
C TRP A 314 0.95 -6.42 12.19
N ILE A 315 0.50 -5.16 12.03
CA ILE A 315 1.42 -4.03 11.80
C ILE A 315 2.35 -3.83 12.99
N LYS A 316 1.84 -4.00 14.22
CA LYS A 316 2.66 -3.92 15.42
C LYS A 316 3.75 -5.00 15.41
N GLY A 317 3.44 -6.22 14.96
CA GLY A 317 4.41 -7.33 14.84
C GLY A 317 5.54 -7.15 13.81
N ILE A 318 5.36 -6.26 12.83
CA ILE A 318 6.41 -5.93 11.83
C ILE A 318 7.23 -4.68 12.18
N ILE A 319 6.80 -3.92 13.20
CA ILE A 319 7.51 -2.75 13.72
C ILE A 319 8.42 -3.19 14.88
N LYS A 320 9.61 -2.61 14.97
CA LYS A 320 10.55 -2.90 16.07
C LYS A 320 9.92 -2.54 17.42
N GLU A 321 10.05 -3.43 18.39
CA GLU A 321 9.37 -3.36 19.69
C GLU A 321 9.59 -2.04 20.43
N ASP A 322 10.81 -1.49 20.37
CA ASP A 322 11.19 -0.23 21.01
C ASP A 322 10.58 1.04 20.37
N LEU A 323 9.78 0.87 19.31
CA LEU A 323 8.98 1.91 18.67
C LEU A 323 7.48 1.77 18.95
N HIS A 324 7.03 0.67 19.58
CA HIS A 324 5.59 0.40 19.77
C HIS A 324 4.87 1.50 20.55
N ASP A 325 5.51 2.08 21.57
CA ASP A 325 4.92 3.15 22.39
C ASP A 325 5.00 4.54 21.73
N LYS A 326 5.74 4.66 20.62
CA LYS A 326 5.95 5.91 19.89
C LYS A 326 5.02 6.04 18.69
N ILE A 327 4.44 4.93 18.24
CA ILE A 327 3.59 4.86 17.06
C ILE A 327 2.16 4.60 17.50
N GLN A 328 1.23 5.39 16.96
CA GLN A 328 -0.20 5.27 17.25
C GLN A 328 -0.89 4.39 16.21
N TYR A 329 -1.95 3.70 16.63
CA TYR A 329 -2.73 2.82 15.77
C TYR A 329 -4.21 3.12 15.94
N SER A 330 -4.89 3.42 14.84
CA SER A 330 -6.31 3.72 14.80
C SER A 330 -7.02 2.71 13.90
N VAL A 331 -8.04 2.04 14.46
CA VAL A 331 -8.96 1.21 13.67
C VAL A 331 -10.07 2.10 13.12
N CYS A 332 -10.31 2.06 11.81
CA CYS A 332 -11.32 2.86 11.13
C CYS A 332 -12.10 2.04 10.09
N LYS A 333 -13.14 2.63 9.51
CA LYS A 333 -13.84 2.03 8.37
C LYS A 333 -12.90 1.89 7.16
N PRO A 334 -13.23 1.01 6.19
CA PRO A 334 -12.40 0.80 5.01
C PRO A 334 -12.06 2.09 4.26
N ILE A 335 -10.79 2.26 3.95
CA ILE A 335 -10.26 3.38 3.18
C ILE A 335 -10.28 2.99 1.70
N VAL A 336 -11.34 3.35 0.97
CA VAL A 336 -11.50 2.97 -0.45
C VAL A 336 -11.25 4.11 -1.45
N PHE A 337 -10.96 5.32 -0.96
CA PHE A 337 -10.70 6.54 -1.74
C PHE A 337 -11.78 6.95 -2.75
N ALA A 338 -12.97 6.34 -2.67
CA ALA A 338 -14.13 6.66 -3.48
C ALA A 338 -15.37 6.61 -2.57
N ASN A 339 -16.24 7.62 -2.64
CA ASN A 339 -17.49 7.58 -1.88
C ASN A 339 -18.52 6.64 -2.54
N ILE A 340 -19.45 6.19 -1.71
CA ILE A 340 -20.63 5.41 -2.06
C ILE A 340 -21.56 6.36 -2.85
N GLN A 341 -21.80 6.13 -4.15
CA GLN A 341 -22.80 6.74 -5.08
C GLN A 341 -22.27 7.65 -6.21
N THR A 342 -22.91 7.78 -7.39
CA THR A 342 -24.12 7.22 -8.08
C THR A 342 -23.83 7.40 -9.59
N ASP A 343 -23.99 6.41 -10.47
CA ASP A 343 -25.03 6.44 -11.52
C ASP A 343 -25.11 5.10 -12.31
N PHE A 344 -24.45 4.05 -11.83
CA PHE A 344 -24.54 2.73 -12.47
C PHE A 344 -25.80 1.98 -12.05
N ASP A 345 -26.39 1.24 -13.00
CA ASP A 345 -27.60 0.44 -12.86
C ASP A 345 -27.65 -0.23 -11.48
N PHE A 346 -28.63 0.21 -10.69
CA PHE A 346 -28.79 -0.20 -9.30
C PHE A 346 -29.07 -1.70 -9.27
N ILE A 347 -28.13 -2.49 -8.77
CA ILE A 347 -28.45 -3.84 -8.31
C ILE A 347 -29.27 -3.62 -7.03
N PRO A 348 -30.60 -3.88 -7.01
CA PRO A 348 -31.35 -3.77 -5.78
C PRO A 348 -30.84 -4.80 -4.79
N TYR A 349 -30.81 -4.42 -3.51
CA TYR A 349 -30.58 -5.39 -2.46
C TYR A 349 -31.62 -6.52 -2.55
N ASP A 350 -31.14 -7.75 -2.53
CA ASP A 350 -31.95 -8.96 -2.41
C ASP A 350 -31.20 -9.91 -1.48
N LYS A 351 -31.94 -10.58 -0.60
CA LYS A 351 -31.37 -11.55 0.33
C LYS A 351 -30.64 -12.68 -0.40
N ASN A 352 -31.05 -13.02 -1.63
CA ASN A 352 -30.47 -14.10 -2.43
C ASN A 352 -29.30 -13.64 -3.32
N ASN A 353 -28.88 -12.37 -3.23
CA ASN A 353 -27.74 -11.86 -3.99
C ASN A 353 -26.41 -12.25 -3.33
N ILE A 354 -25.50 -12.81 -4.12
CA ILE A 354 -24.13 -13.14 -3.75
C ILE A 354 -23.18 -12.42 -4.70
N VAL A 355 -22.15 -11.78 -4.16
CA VAL A 355 -21.06 -11.22 -4.97
C VAL A 355 -19.78 -12.00 -4.76
N LEU A 356 -19.12 -12.30 -5.88
CA LEU A 356 -17.82 -12.96 -5.96
C LEU A 356 -16.74 -11.95 -6.33
N PHE A 357 -15.65 -11.96 -5.57
CA PHE A 357 -14.43 -11.23 -5.88
C PHE A 357 -13.28 -12.20 -6.11
N ASP A 358 -12.90 -12.34 -7.37
CA ASP A 358 -11.78 -13.18 -7.75
C ASP A 358 -10.50 -12.39 -7.99
N LEU A 359 -9.42 -13.14 -8.22
CA LEU A 359 -8.14 -12.60 -8.66
C LEU A 359 -7.82 -13.22 -10.01
N PRO A 360 -8.13 -12.54 -11.14
CA PRO A 360 -7.93 -13.09 -12.47
C PRO A 360 -6.53 -13.70 -12.61
N PRO A 361 -6.41 -14.99 -12.98
CA PRO A 361 -5.15 -15.67 -13.07
C PRO A 361 -4.29 -14.98 -14.12
N ARG A 362 -3.01 -14.78 -13.81
CA ARG A 362 -2.06 -14.17 -14.74
C ARG A 362 -1.26 -15.24 -15.45
N ILE A 363 -0.82 -14.94 -16.66
CA ILE A 363 0.26 -15.71 -17.28
C ILE A 363 1.42 -15.66 -16.29
N LEU A 364 1.95 -16.83 -15.92
CA LEU A 364 2.99 -16.97 -14.91
C LEU A 364 4.19 -16.06 -15.25
N ASP A 365 4.20 -14.86 -14.67
CA ASP A 365 5.39 -14.04 -14.58
C ASP A 365 6.34 -14.80 -13.64
N PRO A 366 7.59 -15.09 -14.02
CA PRO A 366 8.57 -15.70 -13.15
C PRO A 366 8.64 -15.02 -11.77
N ARG A 367 8.37 -13.72 -11.69
CA ARG A 367 8.29 -12.98 -10.42
C ARG A 367 7.09 -13.38 -9.57
N GLN A 368 5.95 -13.77 -10.16
CA GLN A 368 4.75 -14.21 -9.44
C GLN A 368 4.76 -15.67 -8.99
N ILE A 369 5.62 -16.50 -9.60
CA ILE A 369 5.81 -17.91 -9.21
C ILE A 369 6.13 -18.05 -7.71
N TYR A 370 6.72 -17.02 -7.10
CA TYR A 370 7.21 -17.04 -5.73
C TYR A 370 6.29 -16.33 -4.73
N PHE A 371 5.55 -15.32 -5.17
CA PHE A 371 4.67 -14.55 -4.30
C PHE A 371 3.29 -15.16 -4.12
N ASN A 372 2.79 -15.92 -5.10
CA ASN A 372 1.47 -16.52 -4.92
C ASN A 372 1.14 -17.67 -5.90
N ARG A 373 1.66 -18.87 -5.64
CA ARG A 373 1.20 -20.07 -6.39
C ARG A 373 -0.28 -20.37 -6.20
N TYR A 374 -0.91 -19.77 -5.20
CA TYR A 374 -2.34 -19.91 -4.95
C TYR A 374 -3.16 -19.41 -6.14
N ASN A 375 -2.77 -18.27 -6.73
CA ASN A 375 -3.59 -17.58 -7.74
C ASN A 375 -3.32 -18.04 -9.18
N ASN A 376 -3.57 -19.33 -9.46
CA ASN A 376 -3.50 -19.93 -10.79
C ASN A 376 -4.90 -20.19 -11.37
N PHE A 377 -4.96 -20.58 -12.66
CA PHE A 377 -6.23 -20.80 -13.34
C PHE A 377 -7.02 -21.94 -12.72
N GLU A 378 -6.37 -23.05 -12.39
CA GLU A 378 -7.01 -24.24 -11.83
C GLU A 378 -7.68 -23.93 -10.47
N MET A 379 -7.06 -23.09 -9.64
CA MET A 379 -7.64 -22.62 -8.39
C MET A 379 -8.88 -21.74 -8.63
N ILE A 380 -8.80 -20.77 -9.55
CA ILE A 380 -9.92 -19.86 -9.84
C ILE A 380 -11.07 -20.60 -10.55
N GLU A 381 -10.75 -21.56 -11.42
CA GLU A 381 -11.72 -22.47 -12.03
C GLU A 381 -12.47 -23.25 -10.95
N LYS A 382 -11.73 -23.85 -10.00
CA LYS A 382 -12.34 -24.57 -8.88
C LYS A 382 -13.16 -23.65 -7.98
N PHE A 383 -12.65 -22.46 -7.66
CA PHE A 383 -13.37 -21.43 -6.87
C PHE A 383 -14.75 -21.14 -7.46
N LEU A 384 -14.82 -20.87 -8.77
CA LEU A 384 -16.09 -20.52 -9.42
C LEU A 384 -17.01 -21.73 -9.61
N ASN A 385 -16.47 -22.91 -9.96
CA ASN A 385 -17.26 -24.14 -10.10
C ASN A 385 -17.87 -24.58 -8.76
N ASP A 386 -17.08 -24.61 -7.68
CA ASP A 386 -17.56 -25.05 -6.37
C ASP A 386 -18.69 -24.13 -5.87
N ILE A 387 -18.52 -22.80 -5.97
CA ILE A 387 -19.54 -21.84 -5.52
C ILE A 387 -20.84 -21.96 -6.33
N THR A 388 -20.74 -22.06 -7.65
CA THR A 388 -21.93 -22.15 -8.52
C THR A 388 -22.64 -23.48 -8.35
N GLN A 389 -21.91 -24.58 -8.14
CA GLN A 389 -22.48 -25.88 -7.85
C GLN A 389 -23.16 -25.91 -6.46
N SER A 390 -22.52 -25.35 -5.42
CA SER A 390 -23.14 -25.21 -4.10
C SER A 390 -24.44 -24.39 -4.14
N ALA A 391 -24.48 -23.33 -4.93
CA ALA A 391 -25.70 -22.54 -5.12
C ALA A 391 -26.82 -23.32 -5.83
N GLU A 392 -26.47 -24.14 -6.83
CA GLU A 392 -27.42 -25.02 -7.52
C GLU A 392 -27.96 -26.12 -6.57
N ASP A 393 -27.12 -26.68 -5.72
CA ASP A 393 -27.54 -27.70 -4.75
C ASP A 393 -28.49 -27.12 -3.70
N VAL A 394 -28.25 -25.88 -3.27
CA VAL A 394 -29.19 -25.12 -2.41
C VAL A 394 -30.52 -24.90 -3.11
N TYR A 395 -30.52 -24.56 -4.41
CA TYR A 395 -31.77 -24.41 -5.17
C TYR A 395 -32.54 -25.73 -5.26
N LYS A 396 -31.87 -26.86 -5.50
CA LYS A 396 -32.53 -28.18 -5.52
C LYS A 396 -33.14 -28.55 -4.18
N GLU A 397 -32.47 -28.21 -3.08
CA GLU A 397 -32.92 -28.58 -1.73
C GLU A 397 -34.00 -27.64 -1.19
N THR A 398 -33.90 -26.33 -1.46
CA THR A 398 -34.73 -25.29 -0.82
C THR A 398 -35.71 -24.61 -1.76
N GLY A 399 -35.52 -24.74 -3.08
CA GLY A 399 -36.22 -23.95 -4.09
C GLY A 399 -35.74 -22.49 -4.19
N ASN A 400 -34.81 -22.05 -3.34
CA ASN A 400 -34.29 -20.68 -3.34
C ASN A 400 -33.18 -20.54 -4.39
N LYS A 401 -33.44 -19.74 -5.44
CA LYS A 401 -32.45 -19.46 -6.47
C LYS A 401 -31.54 -18.31 -6.05
N LEU A 402 -30.24 -18.58 -5.90
CA LEU A 402 -29.24 -17.58 -5.58
C LEU A 402 -28.79 -16.85 -6.85
N LYS A 403 -28.68 -15.51 -6.77
CA LYS A 403 -28.19 -14.68 -7.88
C LYS A 403 -26.73 -14.35 -7.63
N ILE A 404 -25.85 -14.75 -8.56
CA ILE A 404 -24.40 -14.63 -8.41
C ILE A 404 -23.87 -13.52 -9.31
N PHE A 405 -23.18 -12.54 -8.72
CA PHE A 405 -22.45 -11.49 -9.42
C PHE A 405 -20.95 -11.75 -9.34
N LEU A 406 -20.23 -11.64 -10.45
CA LEU A 406 -18.77 -11.72 -10.47
C LEU A 406 -18.16 -10.36 -10.77
N LYS A 407 -17.36 -9.84 -9.82
CA LYS A 407 -16.57 -8.62 -9.99
C LYS A 407 -15.09 -8.95 -10.11
N THR A 408 -14.54 -8.71 -11.30
CA THR A 408 -13.10 -8.84 -11.52
C THR A 408 -12.35 -7.62 -10.96
N LYS A 409 -11.13 -7.84 -10.44
CA LYS A 409 -10.29 -6.78 -9.86
C LYS A 409 -9.83 -5.71 -10.86
N LYS A 410 -9.74 -6.07 -12.14
CA LYS A 410 -9.25 -5.22 -13.23
C LYS A 410 -9.90 -5.65 -14.54
N GLU A 411 -9.88 -4.76 -15.52
CA GLU A 411 -10.15 -5.10 -16.91
C GLU A 411 -9.28 -6.29 -17.35
N ILE A 412 -9.90 -7.18 -18.13
CA ILE A 412 -9.23 -8.34 -18.71
C ILE A 412 -8.22 -7.85 -19.73
N SER A 413 -6.96 -8.23 -19.56
CA SER A 413 -5.85 -7.76 -20.41
C SER A 413 -5.01 -8.93 -20.91
N SER A 414 -4.12 -8.66 -21.88
CA SER A 414 -3.24 -9.67 -22.50
C SER A 414 -2.27 -10.37 -21.55
N TYR A 415 -2.08 -9.83 -20.33
CA TYR A 415 -1.26 -10.45 -19.29
C TYR A 415 -2.01 -11.51 -18.47
N GLN A 416 -3.32 -11.67 -18.70
CA GLN A 416 -4.13 -12.68 -18.04
C GLN A 416 -4.04 -14.02 -18.77
N GLU A 417 -4.26 -15.08 -18.01
CA GLU A 417 -4.26 -16.44 -18.50
C GLU A 417 -5.39 -16.61 -19.54
N LYS A 418 -5.09 -17.20 -20.70
CA LYS A 418 -5.95 -17.16 -21.88
C LYS A 418 -7.24 -17.99 -21.72
N ARG A 419 -7.27 -18.99 -20.84
CA ARG A 419 -8.46 -19.81 -20.58
C ARG A 419 -9.49 -19.08 -19.72
N TYR A 420 -9.06 -18.14 -18.87
CA TYR A 420 -9.92 -17.43 -17.93
C TYR A 420 -11.08 -16.65 -18.57
N GLN A 421 -10.83 -15.83 -19.60
CA GLN A 421 -11.91 -15.04 -20.21
C GLN A 421 -12.98 -15.93 -20.87
N PRO A 422 -12.64 -16.91 -21.74
CA PRO A 422 -13.62 -17.85 -22.27
C PRO A 422 -14.39 -18.62 -21.17
N PHE A 423 -13.72 -18.95 -20.07
CA PHE A 423 -14.31 -19.65 -18.94
C PHE A 423 -15.42 -18.83 -18.27
N ILE A 424 -15.17 -17.58 -17.89
CA ILE A 424 -16.20 -16.75 -17.23
C ILE A 424 -17.31 -16.33 -18.21
N GLU A 425 -17.01 -16.13 -19.50
CA GLU A 425 -18.03 -15.84 -20.52
C GLU A 425 -18.98 -17.02 -20.75
N LYS A 426 -18.50 -18.26 -20.55
CA LYS A 426 -19.37 -19.45 -20.54
C LYS A 426 -20.43 -19.36 -19.43
N PHE A 427 -20.03 -19.08 -18.19
CA PHE A 427 -20.96 -18.90 -17.06
C PHE A 427 -21.99 -17.80 -17.33
N LYS A 428 -21.54 -16.68 -17.92
CA LYS A 428 -22.41 -15.58 -18.30
C LYS A 428 -23.42 -15.98 -19.37
N LYS A 429 -22.98 -16.68 -20.42
CA LYS A 429 -23.86 -17.17 -21.50
C LYS A 429 -24.89 -18.18 -20.99
N GLU A 430 -24.53 -19.00 -20.01
CA GLU A 430 -25.41 -19.98 -19.36
C GLU A 430 -26.35 -19.34 -18.32
N GLY A 431 -26.18 -18.03 -18.03
CA GLY A 431 -27.01 -17.32 -17.06
C GLY A 431 -26.76 -17.72 -15.60
N ILE A 432 -25.63 -18.37 -15.34
CA ILE A 432 -25.22 -18.84 -14.01
C ILE A 432 -24.62 -17.67 -13.20
N ILE A 433 -23.84 -16.80 -13.85
CA ILE A 433 -23.17 -15.66 -13.23
C ILE A 433 -23.44 -14.39 -14.04
N GLU A 434 -23.72 -13.28 -13.35
CA GLU A 434 -23.74 -11.95 -13.93
C GLU A 434 -22.37 -11.26 -13.74
N ILE A 435 -21.63 -11.02 -14.82
CA ILE A 435 -20.34 -10.32 -14.75
C ILE A 435 -20.61 -8.82 -14.66
N VAL A 436 -20.19 -8.20 -13.56
CA VAL A 436 -20.34 -6.76 -13.36
C VAL A 436 -19.13 -5.98 -13.89
N PRO A 437 -19.31 -4.77 -14.42
CA PRO A 437 -18.21 -3.91 -14.82
C PRO A 437 -17.12 -3.74 -13.74
N PHE A 438 -15.85 -3.81 -14.15
CA PHE A 438 -14.71 -3.73 -13.23
C PHE A 438 -14.62 -2.37 -12.51
N ASN A 439 -15.19 -1.31 -13.08
CA ASN A 439 -15.21 0.06 -12.55
C ASN A 439 -16.38 0.34 -11.59
N ILE A 440 -17.33 -0.59 -11.39
CA ILE A 440 -18.40 -0.43 -10.39
C ILE A 440 -17.81 -0.29 -8.97
N SER A 441 -18.42 0.59 -8.16
CA SER A 441 -18.06 0.74 -6.75
C SER A 441 -18.19 -0.59 -5.99
N VAL A 442 -17.08 -1.02 -5.38
CA VAL A 442 -17.03 -2.22 -4.53
C VAL A 442 -17.99 -2.08 -3.35
N LEU A 443 -18.09 -0.89 -2.76
CA LEU A 443 -19.00 -0.61 -1.64
C LEU A 443 -20.47 -0.79 -2.06
N ASN A 444 -20.87 -0.21 -3.19
CA ASN A 444 -22.25 -0.31 -3.68
C ASN A 444 -22.63 -1.75 -3.99
N LEU A 445 -21.73 -2.51 -4.63
CA LEU A 445 -21.99 -3.89 -4.97
C LEU A 445 -22.18 -4.76 -3.73
N ILE A 446 -21.28 -4.63 -2.75
CA ILE A 446 -21.34 -5.38 -1.50
C ILE A 446 -22.58 -4.99 -0.69
N GLN A 447 -22.91 -3.70 -0.60
CA GLN A 447 -24.07 -3.22 0.15
C GLN A 447 -25.39 -3.83 -0.34
N ASN A 448 -25.48 -4.16 -1.64
CA ASN A 448 -26.66 -4.74 -2.28
C ASN A 448 -26.61 -6.27 -2.42
N CYS A 449 -25.60 -6.91 -1.83
CA CYS A 449 -25.52 -8.37 -1.73
C CYS A 449 -25.61 -8.80 -0.27
N GLU A 450 -26.16 -9.98 -0.03
CA GLU A 450 -26.25 -10.56 1.31
C GLU A 450 -24.92 -11.21 1.71
N VAL A 451 -24.33 -11.96 0.78
CA VAL A 451 -23.06 -12.67 0.96
C VAL A 451 -22.01 -12.13 -0.01
N THR A 452 -20.84 -11.84 0.51
CA THR A 452 -19.63 -11.51 -0.26
C THR A 452 -18.63 -12.65 -0.10
N ILE A 453 -18.29 -13.30 -1.20
CA ILE A 453 -17.29 -14.37 -1.24
C ILE A 453 -16.07 -13.87 -1.99
N ALA A 454 -14.90 -14.04 -1.40
CA ALA A 454 -13.64 -13.72 -2.05
C ALA A 454 -12.62 -14.83 -1.83
N VAL A 455 -11.58 -14.83 -2.66
CA VAL A 455 -10.38 -15.62 -2.35
C VAL A 455 -9.77 -15.14 -1.01
N PRO A 456 -9.12 -16.02 -0.22
CA PRO A 456 -8.70 -15.68 1.13
C PRO A 456 -7.80 -14.45 1.23
N TYR A 457 -7.97 -13.73 2.34
CA TYR A 457 -7.24 -12.50 2.71
C TYR A 457 -7.52 -11.28 1.84
N SER A 458 -8.64 -11.30 1.11
CA SER A 458 -9.03 -10.21 0.24
C SER A 458 -9.86 -9.16 0.99
N ALA A 459 -9.53 -7.89 0.73
CA ALA A 459 -10.22 -6.72 1.27
C ALA A 459 -11.78 -6.73 1.19
N PRO A 460 -12.44 -7.26 0.15
CA PRO A 460 -13.90 -7.24 0.04
C PRO A 460 -14.66 -7.88 1.21
N CYS A 461 -14.15 -8.95 1.83
CA CYS A 461 -14.85 -9.59 2.94
C CYS A 461 -14.84 -8.72 4.22
N GLN A 462 -13.76 -7.96 4.43
CA GLN A 462 -13.69 -6.97 5.51
C GLN A 462 -14.63 -5.79 5.26
N ILE A 463 -14.76 -5.38 4.00
CA ILE A 463 -15.75 -4.36 3.61
C ILE A 463 -17.17 -4.87 3.87
N ALA A 464 -17.48 -6.11 3.51
CA ALA A 464 -18.78 -6.72 3.78
C ALA A 464 -19.12 -6.69 5.26
N LEU A 465 -18.20 -7.12 6.12
CA LEU A 465 -18.38 -7.10 7.56
C LEU A 465 -18.70 -5.69 8.09
N GLN A 466 -17.94 -4.68 7.66
CA GLN A 466 -18.13 -3.29 8.05
C GLN A 466 -19.44 -2.66 7.55
N LEU A 467 -20.02 -3.23 6.49
CA LEU A 467 -21.33 -2.86 5.96
C LEU A 467 -22.48 -3.71 6.56
N GLY A 468 -22.19 -4.56 7.55
CA GLY A 468 -23.19 -5.46 8.15
C GLY A 468 -23.63 -6.59 7.22
N ARG A 469 -22.75 -7.00 6.29
CA ARG A 469 -22.96 -8.10 5.34
C ARG A 469 -22.07 -9.28 5.68
N THR A 470 -22.44 -10.46 5.18
CA THR A 470 -21.68 -11.68 5.42
C THR A 470 -20.45 -11.74 4.52
N GLY A 471 -19.27 -11.80 5.12
CA GLY A 471 -18.00 -12.03 4.42
C GLY A 471 -17.58 -13.50 4.50
N VAL A 472 -17.16 -14.07 3.37
CA VAL A 472 -16.66 -15.44 3.25
C VAL A 472 -15.35 -15.45 2.48
N HIS A 473 -14.28 -15.88 3.13
CA HIS A 473 -13.10 -16.34 2.43
C HIS A 473 -13.26 -17.82 2.09
N TYR A 474 -13.24 -18.11 0.78
CA TYR A 474 -13.40 -19.46 0.29
C TYR A 474 -12.09 -19.98 -0.31
N ASP A 475 -11.54 -21.02 0.30
CA ASP A 475 -10.38 -21.75 -0.19
C ASP A 475 -10.79 -23.08 -0.85
N PRO A 476 -10.89 -23.14 -2.19
CA PRO A 476 -11.21 -24.39 -2.88
C PRO A 476 -10.10 -25.44 -2.77
N THR A 477 -8.88 -25.05 -2.42
CA THR A 477 -7.75 -25.99 -2.33
C THR A 477 -7.71 -26.73 -0.99
N GLY A 478 -8.26 -26.12 0.07
CA GLY A 478 -8.12 -26.60 1.45
C GLY A 478 -6.68 -26.56 1.98
N GLU A 479 -5.76 -25.92 1.26
CA GLU A 479 -4.34 -25.88 1.63
C GLU A 479 -4.00 -24.70 2.54
N LEU A 480 -4.86 -23.67 2.60
CA LEU A 480 -4.57 -22.46 3.35
C LEU A 480 -4.99 -22.57 4.81
N VAL A 481 -4.09 -22.18 5.70
CA VAL A 481 -4.42 -22.06 7.12
C VAL A 481 -4.98 -20.67 7.36
N ARG A 482 -6.14 -20.58 8.02
CA ARG A 482 -6.71 -19.31 8.49
C ARG A 482 -5.64 -18.46 9.19
N SER A 483 -5.53 -17.20 8.77
CA SER A 483 -4.64 -16.25 9.42
C SER A 483 -5.19 -15.90 10.80
N GLU A 484 -4.34 -15.92 11.82
CA GLU A 484 -4.68 -15.44 13.17
C GLU A 484 -5.04 -13.94 13.18
N LEU A 485 -4.64 -13.25 12.12
CA LEU A 485 -4.82 -11.82 11.94
C LEU A 485 -6.04 -11.47 11.10
N GLU A 486 -6.85 -12.46 10.73
CA GLU A 486 -8.11 -12.22 10.08
C GLU A 486 -9.19 -12.00 11.13
N SER A 487 -10.17 -11.14 10.82
CA SER A 487 -11.34 -11.00 11.69
C SER A 487 -11.97 -12.37 11.92
N LYS A 488 -12.22 -12.70 13.19
CA LYS A 488 -12.89 -13.94 13.57
C LYS A 488 -14.31 -14.03 13.01
N GLU A 489 -14.89 -12.88 12.67
CA GLU A 489 -16.26 -12.72 12.15
C GLU A 489 -16.37 -13.03 10.64
N ILE A 490 -15.26 -13.07 9.90
CA ILE A 490 -15.28 -13.55 8.51
C ILE A 490 -15.28 -15.08 8.52
N ASN A 491 -16.18 -15.67 7.73
CA ASN A 491 -16.22 -17.12 7.56
C ASN A 491 -15.04 -17.56 6.70
N PHE A 492 -14.26 -18.51 7.21
CA PHE A 492 -13.17 -19.13 6.46
C PHE A 492 -13.60 -20.56 6.12
N ILE A 493 -13.96 -20.78 4.86
CA ILE A 493 -14.53 -22.04 4.38
C ILE A 493 -13.53 -22.72 3.46
N GLN A 494 -13.32 -24.01 3.69
CA GLN A 494 -12.43 -24.85 2.91
C GLN A 494 -13.26 -25.99 2.34
N ASN A 495 -13.15 -26.27 1.04
CA ASN A 495 -13.93 -27.28 0.31
C ASN A 495 -15.41 -26.95 0.06
N GLN A 496 -15.97 -27.59 -0.97
CA GLN A 496 -17.32 -27.34 -1.48
C GLN A 496 -18.44 -27.82 -0.53
N GLU A 497 -18.24 -28.94 0.17
CA GLU A 497 -19.26 -29.51 1.07
C GLU A 497 -19.61 -28.53 2.18
N THR A 498 -18.59 -27.99 2.85
CA THR A 498 -18.78 -27.00 3.92
C THR A 498 -19.34 -25.66 3.39
N LEU A 499 -19.06 -25.32 2.13
CA LEU A 499 -19.67 -24.16 1.47
C LEU A 499 -21.16 -24.37 1.21
N THR A 500 -21.55 -25.56 0.75
CA THR A 500 -22.96 -25.94 0.57
C THR A 500 -23.70 -25.90 1.91
N ASP A 501 -23.12 -26.49 2.97
CA ASP A 501 -23.70 -26.45 4.31
C ASP A 501 -23.88 -25.02 4.82
N PHE A 502 -22.88 -24.15 4.60
CA PHE A 502 -22.98 -22.74 4.91
C PHE A 502 -24.16 -22.07 4.19
N PHE A 503 -24.31 -22.29 2.88
CA PHE A 503 -25.45 -21.73 2.15
C PHE A 503 -26.79 -22.31 2.62
N LEU A 504 -26.89 -23.62 2.86
CA LEU A 504 -28.12 -24.22 3.37
C LEU A 504 -28.50 -23.62 4.72
N ASN A 505 -27.55 -23.41 5.63
CA ASN A 505 -27.84 -22.79 6.92
C ASN A 505 -28.19 -21.29 6.81
N HIS A 506 -27.64 -20.59 5.81
CA HIS A 506 -27.90 -19.17 5.60
C HIS A 506 -29.21 -18.89 4.86
N TYR A 507 -29.65 -19.81 4.00
CA TYR A 507 -30.77 -19.61 3.07
C TYR A 507 -31.98 -20.53 3.27
N LYS A 508 -31.92 -21.50 4.19
CA LYS A 508 -33.12 -22.17 4.72
C LYS A 508 -33.86 -21.23 5.65
#